data_AF-A0A2V9R8J8-F1
#
_entry.id   AF-A0A2V9R8J8-F1
#
_cell.length_a   1.000
_cell.length_b   1.000
_cell.length_c   1.000
_cell.angle_alpha   90.00
_cell.angle_beta   90.00
_cell.angle_gamma   90.00
#
_symmetry.space_group_name_H-M   'P 1'
#
loop_
_entity.id
_entity.type
_entity.pdbx_description
1 polymer ?
#
loop_
_entity_poly.entity_id
_entity_poly.type
_entity_poly.pdbx_seq_one_letter_code
_entity_poly.pdbx_strand_id
1 'polypeptide(L)'
;MLLKEAQGGALTIFQRRHFVMLINPNSEVVGMKNLSHISNEPPSTTLWVPIGRGNKKIRLTLPSPLGRGDGGEGAELNPRIPLRSVSEFGFRNWFWLSLALALSFSACSQSKEKESQQTTAKESAGSTDSFLGRWDLAVKTETGEYPSWLEISKEGDQLKGRFVGKSGSARPIAQIAVKEGQLEFSLPKQYEERSDDLVFKGRLGGEKLEGTTTSEEGKTLQWTGVHAPSLERSAPPEWGEPMKLFNGKDLTGWKVRSTDKNGWKAIKGVLVNTPPSSDLISEQAFEDFKLHLEFNIPEKSNSGVYLRGRYEVQIEDGYGLEPESHRIGGVYGFLTPSTNPSKKAGQWQSYDITLVGRKVTVALNGKTIIDNQEIPGITGGALNSNEGTAGPIFLQGDHGKVSYRNIVLTPTKK
;
A
#
# COMPACT_ATOMS: atom_id res chain seq x y z
N MET A 1 27.27 -39.33 14.45
CA MET A 1 26.79 -39.65 15.82
C MET A 1 25.65 -38.69 16.11
N LEU A 2 24.52 -39.20 16.62
CA LEU A 2 23.25 -38.48 16.68
C LEU A 2 23.38 -37.10 17.36
N LEU A 3 22.94 -36.05 16.66
CA LEU A 3 22.36 -34.90 17.34
C LEU A 3 21.13 -35.42 18.07
N LYS A 4 21.31 -35.65 19.37
CA LYS A 4 20.22 -35.85 20.32
C LYS A 4 19.31 -34.62 20.22
N GLU A 5 18.12 -34.87 19.69
CA GLU A 5 16.86 -34.28 20.14
C GLU A 5 16.95 -32.82 20.62
N ALA A 6 17.16 -31.89 19.70
CA ALA A 6 16.55 -30.58 19.85
C ALA A 6 15.08 -30.72 19.41
N GLN A 7 14.23 -31.03 20.37
CA GLN A 7 12.78 -30.85 20.44
C GLN A 7 12.02 -30.73 19.10
N GLY A 8 11.22 -31.76 18.85
CA GLY A 8 10.54 -32.07 17.60
C GLY A 8 9.73 -30.94 16.98
N GLY A 9 9.91 -30.81 15.67
CA GLY A 9 9.05 -30.01 14.83
C GLY A 9 9.20 -30.39 13.37
N ALA A 10 8.17 -30.97 12.77
CA ALA A 10 8.10 -31.13 11.32
C ALA A 10 7.91 -29.74 10.69
N LEU A 11 8.67 -29.44 9.64
CA LEU A 11 8.42 -28.25 8.83
C LEU A 11 7.29 -28.56 7.84
N THR A 12 6.30 -27.67 7.78
CA THR A 12 5.24 -27.72 6.77
C THR A 12 5.73 -26.97 5.53
N ILE A 13 5.64 -27.61 4.36
CA ILE A 13 5.95 -26.98 3.08
C ILE A 13 4.65 -26.43 2.51
N PHE A 14 4.59 -25.11 2.33
CA PHE A 14 3.46 -24.46 1.66
C PHE A 14 3.91 -23.99 0.28
N GLN A 15 3.30 -24.55 -0.77
CA GLN A 15 3.63 -24.22 -2.15
C GLN A 15 2.47 -23.52 -2.83
N ARG A 16 2.76 -22.39 -3.47
CA ARG A 16 1.86 -21.69 -4.40
C ARG A 16 2.57 -21.56 -5.75
N ARG A 17 1.82 -21.15 -6.79
CA ARG A 17 2.33 -20.99 -8.15
C ARG A 17 3.62 -20.14 -8.24
N HIS A 18 3.77 -19.15 -7.37
CA HIS A 18 4.85 -18.17 -7.44
C HIS A 18 5.83 -18.22 -6.26
N PHE A 19 5.63 -19.07 -5.26
CA PHE A 19 6.55 -19.17 -4.13
C PHE A 19 6.42 -20.51 -3.39
N VAL A 20 7.45 -20.83 -2.62
CA VAL A 20 7.40 -21.89 -1.59
C VAL A 20 7.80 -21.30 -0.23
N MET A 21 7.10 -21.71 0.83
CA MET A 21 7.38 -21.34 2.22
C MET A 21 7.62 -22.59 3.06
N LEU A 22 8.49 -22.45 4.05
CA LEU A 22 8.74 -23.42 5.11
C LEU A 22 8.21 -22.84 6.42
N ILE A 23 7.30 -23.57 7.05
CA ILE A 23 6.61 -23.14 8.25
C ILE A 23 6.98 -24.09 9.40
N ASN A 24 7.39 -23.54 10.54
CA ASN A 24 7.68 -24.35 11.73
C ASN A 24 6.39 -24.74 12.49
N PRO A 25 6.44 -25.65 13.49
CA PRO A 25 5.24 -26.04 14.24
C PRO A 25 4.54 -24.90 14.99
N ASN A 26 5.23 -23.78 15.21
CA ASN A 26 4.67 -22.58 15.81
C ASN A 26 3.99 -21.66 14.78
N SER A 27 3.78 -22.15 13.55
CA SER A 27 3.20 -21.40 12.42
C SER A 27 4.03 -20.21 11.93
N GLU A 28 5.31 -20.16 12.24
CA GLU A 28 6.22 -19.10 11.76
C GLU A 28 6.87 -19.49 10.44
N VAL A 29 6.94 -18.54 9.50
CA VAL A 29 7.69 -18.73 8.25
C VAL A 29 9.18 -18.66 8.54
N VAL A 30 9.85 -19.80 8.45
CA VAL A 30 11.30 -19.91 8.70
C VAL A 30 12.14 -19.87 7.43
N GLY A 31 11.50 -19.95 6.25
CA GLY A 31 12.15 -19.81 4.96
C GLY A 31 11.16 -19.60 3.81
N MET A 32 11.55 -18.83 2.80
CA MET A 32 10.71 -18.57 1.62
C MET A 32 11.57 -18.41 0.37
N LYS A 33 11.05 -18.84 -0.79
CA LYS A 33 11.66 -18.61 -2.09
C LYS A 33 10.62 -18.27 -3.15
N ASN A 34 10.88 -17.20 -3.90
CA ASN A 34 10.08 -16.81 -5.06
C ASN A 34 10.43 -17.72 -6.27
N LEU A 35 9.40 -18.19 -6.97
CA LEU A 35 9.47 -19.09 -8.13
C LEU A 35 9.03 -18.40 -9.44
N SER A 36 8.76 -17.08 -9.42
CA SER A 36 8.29 -16.30 -10.58
C SER A 36 9.21 -16.35 -11.80
N HIS A 37 10.48 -16.73 -11.63
CA HIS A 37 11.48 -16.85 -12.70
C HIS A 37 11.70 -18.29 -13.21
N ILE A 38 11.00 -19.29 -12.65
CA ILE A 38 11.29 -20.73 -12.86
C ILE A 38 10.27 -21.37 -13.83
N SER A 39 9.64 -20.57 -14.70
CA SER A 39 8.46 -20.99 -15.47
C SER A 39 8.68 -22.12 -16.50
N ASN A 40 9.92 -22.54 -16.75
CA ASN A 40 10.28 -23.48 -17.82
C ASN A 40 11.17 -24.66 -17.37
N GLU A 41 11.24 -24.97 -16.06
CA GLU A 41 12.13 -26.03 -15.58
C GLU A 41 11.57 -27.46 -15.68
N PRO A 42 12.46 -28.48 -15.81
CA PRO A 42 12.06 -29.85 -16.07
C PRO A 42 11.19 -30.48 -14.97
N PRO A 43 10.45 -31.55 -15.32
CA PRO A 43 9.71 -32.36 -14.36
C PRO A 43 10.67 -32.87 -13.27
N SER A 44 10.55 -32.32 -12.05
CA SER A 44 11.41 -32.44 -10.86
C SER A 44 12.51 -31.37 -10.72
N THR A 45 12.12 -30.18 -10.25
CA THR A 45 13.08 -29.14 -9.86
C THR A 45 13.53 -29.31 -8.42
N THR A 46 14.85 -29.31 -8.21
CA THR A 46 15.46 -29.13 -6.90
C THR A 46 15.60 -27.63 -6.59
N LEU A 47 15.04 -27.17 -5.49
CA LEU A 47 15.13 -25.79 -5.01
C LEU A 47 15.93 -25.70 -3.72
N TRP A 48 16.83 -24.72 -3.64
CA TRP A 48 17.42 -24.29 -2.37
C TRP A 48 16.63 -23.13 -1.78
N VAL A 49 16.00 -23.35 -0.62
CA VAL A 49 15.20 -22.35 0.12
C VAL A 49 16.03 -21.84 1.31
N PRO A 50 16.29 -20.52 1.42
CA PRO A 50 17.01 -19.96 2.57
C PRO A 50 16.19 -20.13 3.85
N ILE A 51 16.88 -20.37 4.97
CA ILE A 51 16.26 -20.49 6.30
C ILE A 51 16.97 -19.59 7.34
N GLY A 52 16.20 -18.76 8.04
CA GLY A 52 16.70 -17.83 9.06
C GLY A 52 17.70 -16.77 8.54
N ARG A 53 18.51 -16.21 9.45
CA ARG A 53 19.60 -15.27 9.10
C ARG A 53 20.89 -16.03 8.82
N GLY A 54 21.54 -15.75 7.69
CA GLY A 54 22.83 -16.33 7.26
C GLY A 54 22.74 -17.19 5.99
N ASN A 55 23.80 -17.94 5.69
CA ASN A 55 23.91 -18.75 4.45
C ASN A 55 23.23 -20.13 4.52
N LYS A 56 22.36 -20.38 5.51
CA LYS A 56 21.69 -21.67 5.67
C LYS A 56 20.57 -21.83 4.64
N LYS A 57 20.52 -22.97 3.97
CA LYS A 57 19.51 -23.32 2.96
C LYS A 57 19.04 -24.76 3.15
N ILE A 58 17.76 -25.00 2.89
CA ILE A 58 17.17 -26.35 2.79
C ILE A 58 16.99 -26.70 1.31
N ARG A 59 17.35 -27.94 0.95
CA ARG A 59 17.11 -28.50 -0.37
C ARG A 59 15.72 -29.14 -0.41
N LEU A 60 14.88 -28.69 -1.34
CA LEU A 60 13.56 -29.25 -1.61
C LEU A 60 13.56 -29.85 -3.01
N THR A 61 12.97 -31.03 -3.20
CA THR A 61 12.71 -31.59 -4.53
C THR A 61 11.20 -31.61 -4.71
N LEU A 62 10.70 -30.85 -5.69
CA LEU A 62 9.26 -30.79 -5.97
C LEU A 62 8.90 -31.76 -7.09
N PRO A 63 7.80 -32.53 -6.98
CA PRO A 63 7.31 -33.34 -8.09
C PRO A 63 6.73 -32.45 -9.22
N SER A 64 6.92 -32.89 -10.46
CA SER A 64 6.63 -32.27 -11.76
C SER A 64 5.17 -31.87 -12.07
N PRO A 65 4.95 -31.08 -13.15
CA PRO A 65 5.33 -29.68 -13.35
C PRO A 65 4.21 -28.72 -12.89
N LEU A 66 4.53 -27.42 -12.80
CA LEU A 66 3.59 -26.33 -12.52
C LEU A 66 2.57 -26.17 -13.66
N GLY A 67 1.58 -27.06 -13.72
CA GLY A 67 0.56 -27.11 -14.78
C GLY A 67 -0.64 -26.19 -14.52
N ARG A 68 -1.14 -25.56 -15.59
CA ARG A 68 -2.48 -24.94 -15.68
C ARG A 68 -3.55 -25.99 -15.37
N GLY A 69 -4.42 -25.72 -14.40
CA GLY A 69 -5.59 -26.53 -14.10
C GLY A 69 -6.64 -25.68 -13.39
N ASP A 70 -7.87 -25.80 -13.88
CA ASP A 70 -9.07 -25.06 -13.49
C ASP A 70 -9.45 -25.20 -12.01
N GLY A 71 -10.36 -24.33 -11.56
CA GLY A 71 -10.83 -24.21 -10.18
C GLY A 71 -11.10 -25.54 -9.48
N GLY A 72 -10.54 -25.66 -8.28
CA GLY A 72 -10.71 -26.79 -7.37
C GLY A 72 -9.77 -26.63 -6.18
N GLU A 73 -10.21 -27.10 -5.01
CA GLU A 73 -9.59 -26.95 -3.70
C GLU A 73 -8.11 -27.39 -3.61
N GLY A 74 -7.44 -26.91 -2.55
CA GLY A 74 -6.00 -26.98 -2.36
C GLY A 74 -5.37 -28.38 -2.46
N ALA A 75 -4.20 -28.42 -3.09
CA ALA A 75 -3.24 -29.51 -2.93
C ALA A 75 -2.22 -29.11 -1.85
N GLU A 76 -2.47 -29.55 -0.62
CA GLU A 76 -1.50 -29.57 0.45
C GLU A 76 -0.48 -30.69 0.15
N LEU A 77 0.65 -30.35 -0.49
CA LEU A 77 1.76 -31.30 -0.58
C LEU A 77 2.40 -31.38 0.81
N ASN A 78 2.08 -32.43 1.56
CA ASN A 78 2.65 -32.70 2.88
C ASN A 78 3.69 -33.85 2.86
N PRO A 79 4.83 -33.75 2.14
CA PRO A 79 5.92 -34.67 2.35
C PRO A 79 6.73 -34.21 3.57
N ARG A 80 6.62 -34.95 4.69
CA ARG A 80 7.56 -34.82 5.81
C ARG A 80 8.95 -35.24 5.32
N ILE A 81 9.86 -34.27 5.13
CA ILE A 81 11.25 -34.57 4.77
C ILE A 81 12.09 -34.69 6.04
N PRO A 82 12.63 -35.88 6.40
CA PRO A 82 13.63 -35.98 7.45
C PRO A 82 14.97 -35.40 6.96
N LEU A 83 15.55 -34.50 7.74
CA LEU A 83 16.85 -33.87 7.48
C LEU A 83 17.98 -34.91 7.57
N ARG A 84 18.38 -35.50 6.44
CA ARG A 84 19.64 -36.25 6.32
C ARG A 84 20.43 -35.79 5.08
N SER A 85 21.28 -34.77 5.25
CA SER A 85 22.59 -34.63 4.59
C SER A 85 23.22 -33.26 4.92
N VAL A 86 23.90 -33.14 6.06
CA VAL A 86 24.82 -32.02 6.35
C VAL A 86 25.99 -32.56 7.18
N SER A 87 27.23 -32.32 6.74
CA SER A 87 28.47 -32.67 7.45
C SER A 87 28.97 -31.51 8.33
N GLU A 88 29.52 -31.83 9.50
CA GLU A 88 29.89 -30.94 10.62
C GLU A 88 31.22 -30.18 10.47
N PHE A 89 31.38 -29.11 11.27
CA PHE A 89 32.65 -28.76 11.96
C PHE A 89 32.39 -27.99 13.28
N GLY A 90 32.86 -28.52 14.42
CA GLY A 90 33.54 -27.76 15.49
C GLY A 90 32.82 -27.35 16.81
N PHE A 91 33.12 -28.12 17.88
CA PHE A 91 33.44 -27.72 19.29
C PHE A 91 32.38 -27.59 20.44
N ARG A 92 32.31 -28.68 21.24
CA ARG A 92 32.51 -28.90 22.72
C ARG A 92 31.83 -28.04 23.82
N ASN A 93 30.84 -28.67 24.49
CA ASN A 93 30.72 -29.11 25.92
C ASN A 93 30.85 -28.14 27.13
N TRP A 94 29.83 -28.11 28.02
CA TRP A 94 29.86 -28.55 29.45
C TRP A 94 28.45 -28.66 30.10
N PHE A 95 28.37 -29.39 31.22
CA PHE A 95 27.29 -30.24 31.78
C PHE A 95 26.45 -29.58 32.93
N TRP A 96 25.14 -29.94 33.05
CA TRP A 96 24.16 -30.15 34.17
C TRP A 96 24.19 -29.32 35.50
N LEU A 97 23.13 -29.18 36.35
CA LEU A 97 22.00 -30.03 36.75
C LEU A 97 20.92 -29.19 37.51
N SER A 98 19.68 -29.66 37.53
CA SER A 98 18.48 -29.12 38.22
C SER A 98 18.28 -29.65 39.65
N LEU A 99 17.66 -28.88 40.56
CA LEU A 99 16.60 -29.37 41.48
C LEU A 99 15.86 -28.22 42.21
N ALA A 100 14.56 -28.42 42.45
CA ALA A 100 13.62 -27.54 43.16
C ALA A 100 13.45 -27.95 44.64
N LEU A 101 13.05 -27.00 45.51
CA LEU A 101 11.90 -27.17 46.43
C LEU A 101 11.53 -25.84 47.13
N ALA A 102 10.24 -25.68 47.39
CA ALA A 102 9.60 -24.56 48.07
C ALA A 102 9.72 -24.64 49.60
N LEU A 103 9.57 -23.50 50.30
CA LEU A 103 8.63 -23.29 51.41
C LEU A 103 8.68 -21.85 51.94
N SER A 104 7.50 -21.36 52.27
CA SER A 104 7.12 -20.03 52.77
C SER A 104 7.55 -19.75 54.21
N PHE A 105 7.92 -18.49 54.51
CA PHE A 105 7.68 -17.86 55.81
C PHE A 105 7.43 -16.36 55.61
N SER A 106 6.26 -15.89 56.06
CA SER A 106 6.01 -14.48 56.37
C SER A 106 6.63 -14.15 57.71
N ALA A 107 7.41 -13.08 57.78
CA ALA A 107 7.65 -12.35 59.02
C ALA A 107 7.68 -10.85 58.71
N CYS A 108 6.71 -10.19 59.31
CA CYS A 108 6.46 -8.75 59.30
C CYS A 108 7.56 -8.01 60.08
N SER A 109 8.12 -6.94 59.52
CA SER A 109 8.79 -5.84 60.25
C SER A 109 9.70 -5.04 59.30
N GLN A 110 9.28 -3.84 58.87
CA GLN A 110 9.99 -2.59 59.19
C GLN A 110 9.45 -1.39 58.40
N SER A 111 9.17 -0.33 59.17
CA SER A 111 9.33 1.09 58.88
C SER A 111 8.73 1.65 57.58
N LYS A 112 7.52 2.22 57.75
CA LYS A 112 7.13 3.46 57.08
C LYS A 112 8.16 4.55 57.43
N GLU A 113 8.84 5.11 56.44
CA GLU A 113 9.15 6.54 56.39
C GLU A 113 9.66 6.95 55.01
N LYS A 114 9.08 8.04 54.50
CA LYS A 114 9.61 8.96 53.48
C LYS A 114 9.75 8.45 52.05
N GLU A 115 8.64 8.55 51.31
CA GLU A 115 8.69 9.09 49.94
C GLU A 115 7.32 9.68 49.57
N SER A 116 7.01 10.87 50.09
CA SER A 116 5.91 11.70 49.58
C SER A 116 6.53 12.92 48.90
N GLN A 117 6.98 12.75 47.65
CA GLN A 117 7.17 13.82 46.67
C GLN A 117 7.64 13.18 45.35
N GLN A 118 6.70 12.69 44.54
CA GLN A 118 6.72 12.71 43.07
C GLN A 118 5.55 11.87 42.56
N THR A 119 4.35 12.43 42.66
CA THR A 119 3.19 11.93 41.91
C THR A 119 2.36 13.13 41.54
N THR A 120 2.76 13.79 40.45
CA THR A 120 1.89 14.44 39.44
C THR A 120 2.79 15.15 38.42
N ALA A 121 3.48 14.37 37.60
CA ALA A 121 3.92 14.75 36.26
C ALA A 121 4.33 13.48 35.50
N LYS A 122 3.47 12.46 35.53
CA LYS A 122 3.50 11.44 34.48
C LYS A 122 2.61 12.03 33.39
N GLU A 123 3.22 12.86 32.54
CA GLU A 123 2.66 13.12 31.22
C GLU A 123 2.20 11.77 30.67
N SER A 124 0.92 11.70 30.32
CA SER A 124 0.35 10.49 29.74
C SER A 124 1.14 10.17 28.48
N ALA A 125 2.06 9.20 28.56
CA ALA A 125 2.51 8.50 27.38
C ALA A 125 1.24 8.01 26.68
N GLY A 126 0.92 8.62 25.53
CA GLY A 126 -0.31 8.33 24.81
C GLY A 126 -0.44 6.81 24.65
N SER A 127 -1.63 6.28 24.93
CA SER A 127 -1.88 4.85 24.70
C SER A 127 -1.54 4.53 23.24
N THR A 128 -1.03 3.33 22.97
CA THR A 128 -0.80 2.85 21.59
C THR A 128 -2.02 3.08 20.69
N ASP A 129 -3.21 2.99 21.28
CA ASP A 129 -4.49 3.20 20.61
C ASP A 129 -4.68 4.63 20.06
N SER A 130 -4.00 5.63 20.61
CA SER A 130 -4.04 7.02 20.13
C SER A 130 -3.43 7.22 18.73
N PHE A 131 -2.68 6.23 18.23
CA PHE A 131 -2.10 6.25 16.89
C PHE A 131 -2.96 5.50 15.86
N LEU A 132 -4.00 4.78 16.29
CA LEU A 132 -4.84 3.97 15.39
C LEU A 132 -5.66 4.84 14.44
N GLY A 133 -6.01 4.29 13.29
CA GLY A 133 -6.80 4.94 12.26
C GLY A 133 -5.96 5.42 11.09
N ARG A 134 -6.55 6.33 10.32
CA ARG A 134 -5.98 6.85 9.07
C ARG A 134 -5.51 8.28 9.29
N TRP A 135 -4.39 8.62 8.67
CA TRP A 135 -3.67 9.86 8.86
C TRP A 135 -3.27 10.47 7.53
N ASP A 136 -3.65 11.72 7.35
CA ASP A 136 -3.24 12.57 6.24
C ASP A 136 -1.90 13.21 6.60
N LEU A 137 -0.83 12.80 5.92
CA LEU A 137 0.54 13.25 6.20
C LEU A 137 0.99 14.31 5.18
N ALA A 138 1.70 15.33 5.66
CA ALA A 138 2.41 16.30 4.85
C ALA A 138 3.90 16.23 5.19
N VAL A 139 4.74 15.84 4.22
CA VAL A 139 6.19 15.76 4.39
C VAL A 139 6.83 17.00 3.77
N LYS A 140 7.54 17.77 4.60
CA LYS A 140 8.19 19.02 4.22
C LYS A 140 9.53 18.74 3.56
N THR A 141 9.79 19.42 2.46
CA THR A 141 11.06 19.43 1.73
C THR A 141 11.66 20.84 1.74
N GLU A 142 12.87 21.00 1.22
CA GLU A 142 13.51 22.32 1.09
C GLU A 142 12.71 23.26 0.17
N THR A 143 11.97 22.71 -0.80
CA THR A 143 11.27 23.47 -1.85
C THR A 143 9.75 23.48 -1.69
N GLY A 144 9.21 22.87 -0.63
CA GLY A 144 7.77 22.81 -0.39
C GLY A 144 7.37 21.63 0.49
N GLU A 145 6.33 20.91 0.08
CA GLU A 145 5.86 19.71 0.74
C GLU A 145 5.27 18.73 -0.28
N TYR A 146 5.19 17.46 0.10
CA TYR A 146 4.44 16.46 -0.66
C TYR A 146 3.48 15.68 0.24
N PRO A 147 2.34 15.24 -0.32
CA PRO A 147 1.37 14.46 0.42
C PRO A 147 1.83 13.02 0.60
N SER A 148 1.45 12.47 1.74
CA SER A 148 1.62 11.07 2.10
C SER A 148 0.43 10.64 2.99
N TRP A 149 0.28 9.34 3.20
CA TRP A 149 -0.81 8.79 3.99
C TRP A 149 -0.38 7.55 4.77
N LEU A 150 -0.97 7.39 5.94
CA LEU A 150 -0.68 6.31 6.87
C LEU A 150 -1.98 5.73 7.43
N GLU A 151 -2.10 4.41 7.44
CA GLU A 151 -3.11 3.69 8.21
C GLU A 151 -2.43 2.80 9.22
N ILE A 152 -2.89 2.89 10.47
CA ILE A 152 -2.48 2.02 11.56
C ILE A 152 -3.73 1.30 12.06
N SER A 153 -3.65 -0.02 12.11
CA SER A 153 -4.70 -0.87 12.66
C SER A 153 -4.12 -1.86 13.66
N LYS A 154 -4.99 -2.52 14.40
CA LYS A 154 -4.62 -3.52 15.40
C LYS A 154 -5.23 -4.86 15.04
N GLU A 155 -4.42 -5.92 15.10
CA GLU A 155 -4.89 -7.31 15.04
C GLU A 155 -4.42 -8.01 16.32
N GLY A 156 -5.35 -8.23 17.25
CA GLY A 156 -5.02 -8.63 18.61
C GLY A 156 -4.20 -7.55 19.32
N ASP A 157 -2.95 -7.87 19.67
CA ASP A 157 -1.97 -6.93 20.26
C ASP A 157 -0.92 -6.41 19.27
N GLN A 158 -0.94 -6.89 18.03
CA GLN A 158 0.02 -6.47 17.01
C GLN A 158 -0.53 -5.28 16.23
N LEU A 159 0.31 -4.25 16.07
CA LEU A 159 0.06 -3.18 15.14
C LEU A 159 0.35 -3.66 13.71
N LYS A 160 -0.57 -3.31 12.80
CA LYS A 160 -0.38 -3.41 11.36
C LYS A 160 -0.49 -2.01 10.78
N GLY A 161 0.04 -1.83 9.58
CA GLY A 161 -0.17 -0.57 8.91
C GLY A 161 0.13 -0.61 7.42
N ARG A 162 -0.33 0.46 6.77
CA ARG A 162 -0.12 0.71 5.35
C ARG A 162 0.34 2.15 5.18
N PHE A 163 1.14 2.38 4.16
CA PHE A 163 1.69 3.68 3.88
C PHE A 163 1.69 3.98 2.39
N VAL A 164 1.42 5.23 2.04
CA VAL A 164 1.52 5.78 0.69
C VAL A 164 2.52 6.94 0.72
N GLY A 165 3.59 6.83 -0.06
CA GLY A 165 4.58 7.89 -0.22
C GLY A 165 4.17 8.92 -1.27
N LYS A 166 5.13 9.75 -1.69
CA LYS A 166 4.92 10.77 -2.74
C LYS A 166 4.37 10.18 -4.04
N SER A 167 4.83 8.99 -4.39
CA SER A 167 4.48 8.23 -5.60
C SER A 167 4.35 6.75 -5.29
N GLY A 168 3.78 6.00 -6.22
CA GLY A 168 3.61 4.55 -6.07
C GLY A 168 2.37 4.17 -5.27
N SER A 169 2.18 2.86 -5.11
CA SER A 169 0.99 2.28 -4.49
C SER A 169 1.11 2.19 -2.97
N ALA A 170 -0.02 2.02 -2.29
CA ALA A 170 -0.04 1.70 -0.88
C ALA A 170 0.77 0.42 -0.57
N ARG A 171 1.70 0.52 0.37
CA ARG A 171 2.58 -0.58 0.79
C ARG A 171 2.28 -1.01 2.23
N PRO A 172 2.36 -2.31 2.55
CA PRO A 172 2.35 -2.75 3.94
C PRO A 172 3.59 -2.24 4.66
N ILE A 173 3.42 -1.80 5.90
CA ILE A 173 4.51 -1.40 6.78
C ILE A 173 5.19 -2.66 7.33
N ALA A 174 6.52 -2.73 7.23
CA ALA A 174 7.26 -3.93 7.64
C ALA A 174 7.48 -3.99 9.15
N GLN A 175 7.72 -2.86 9.79
CA GLN A 175 7.86 -2.74 11.24
C GLN A 175 7.11 -1.51 11.72
N ILE A 176 6.35 -1.66 12.80
CA ILE A 176 5.62 -0.57 13.45
C ILE A 176 5.65 -0.80 14.96
N ALA A 177 6.00 0.24 15.71
CA ALA A 177 6.07 0.20 17.15
C ALA A 177 5.72 1.57 17.74
N VAL A 178 5.13 1.56 18.93
CA VAL A 178 5.01 2.75 19.78
C VAL A 178 5.87 2.51 21.00
N LYS A 179 6.88 3.37 21.22
CA LYS A 179 7.77 3.32 22.39
C LYS A 179 7.83 4.69 23.01
N GLU A 180 7.57 4.78 24.32
CA GLU A 180 7.65 6.04 25.07
C GLU A 180 6.84 7.18 24.43
N GLY A 181 5.63 6.87 23.93
CA GLY A 181 4.75 7.84 23.26
C GLY A 181 5.22 8.29 21.87
N GLN A 182 6.22 7.61 21.29
CA GLN A 182 6.71 7.85 19.93
C GLN A 182 6.37 6.67 19.03
N LEU A 183 5.65 6.95 17.94
CA LEU A 183 5.45 6.04 16.83
C LEU A 183 6.73 5.96 15.99
N GLU A 184 7.18 4.76 15.72
CA GLU A 184 8.24 4.47 14.75
C GLU A 184 7.75 3.39 13.79
N PHE A 185 7.85 3.64 12.49
CA PHE A 185 7.56 2.66 11.47
C PHE A 185 8.57 2.69 10.33
N SER A 186 8.75 1.55 9.66
CA SER A 186 9.67 1.44 8.53
C SER A 186 9.08 0.72 7.32
N LEU A 187 9.51 1.18 6.15
CA LEU A 187 9.27 0.56 4.86
C LEU A 187 10.58 -0.02 4.32
N PRO A 188 10.56 -1.26 3.81
CA PRO A 188 11.72 -1.87 3.18
C PRO A 188 12.26 -1.03 2.02
N LYS A 189 13.59 -0.92 1.95
CA LYS A 189 14.27 -0.13 0.92
C LYS A 189 13.83 -0.40 -0.52
N GLN A 190 13.44 -1.63 -0.86
CA GLN A 190 13.04 -1.99 -2.23
C GLN A 190 11.74 -1.31 -2.72
N TYR A 191 11.02 -0.59 -1.86
CA TYR A 191 9.82 0.14 -2.24
C TYR A 191 10.10 1.54 -2.78
N GLU A 192 11.29 2.07 -2.55
CA GLU A 192 11.76 3.37 -3.06
C GLU A 192 13.18 3.20 -3.64
N GLU A 193 13.67 4.15 -4.43
CA GLU A 193 15.02 4.05 -5.02
C GLU A 193 16.11 4.42 -3.99
N ARG A 194 16.23 3.63 -2.91
CA ARG A 194 17.07 3.94 -1.74
C ARG A 194 17.94 2.79 -1.25
N SER A 195 19.00 3.16 -0.51
CA SER A 195 20.02 2.21 -0.03
C SER A 195 19.69 1.53 1.32
N ASP A 196 18.82 2.17 2.10
CA ASP A 196 18.40 1.83 3.46
C ASP A 196 16.87 1.84 3.58
N ASP A 197 16.33 1.28 4.67
CA ASP A 197 14.89 1.30 4.92
C ASP A 197 14.41 2.75 5.17
N LEU A 198 13.25 3.10 4.64
CA LEU A 198 12.61 4.38 4.93
C LEU A 198 12.01 4.31 6.33
N VAL A 199 12.45 5.19 7.23
CA VAL A 199 12.00 5.21 8.63
C VAL A 199 11.26 6.51 8.92
N PHE A 200 10.09 6.40 9.53
CA PHE A 200 9.33 7.50 10.07
C PHE A 200 9.30 7.42 11.59
N LYS A 201 9.48 8.56 12.24
CA LYS A 201 9.38 8.70 13.70
C LYS A 201 8.51 9.89 14.01
N GLY A 202 7.46 9.72 14.81
CA GLY A 202 6.54 10.80 15.15
C GLY A 202 5.99 10.70 16.56
N ARG A 203 5.69 11.84 17.17
CA ARG A 203 5.00 11.92 18.46
C ARG A 203 3.64 12.58 18.27
N LEU A 204 2.68 12.14 19.07
CA LEU A 204 1.36 12.75 19.11
C LEU A 204 1.40 13.97 20.06
N GLY A 205 1.10 15.14 19.52
CA GLY A 205 0.93 16.39 20.27
C GLY A 205 -0.50 16.92 20.07
N GLY A 206 -1.38 16.67 21.04
CA GLY A 206 -2.81 16.94 20.88
C GLY A 206 -3.42 16.06 19.79
N GLU A 207 -3.99 16.69 18.75
CA GLU A 207 -4.61 15.99 17.61
C GLU A 207 -3.65 15.81 16.41
N LYS A 208 -2.39 16.22 16.55
CA LYS A 208 -1.40 16.20 15.45
C LYS A 208 -0.28 15.22 15.73
N LEU A 209 0.10 14.46 14.71
CA LEU A 209 1.38 13.76 14.68
C LEU A 209 2.44 14.69 14.10
N GLU A 210 3.59 14.78 14.76
CA GLU A 210 4.73 15.54 14.26
C GLU A 210 6.00 14.71 14.39
N GLY A 211 6.84 14.76 13.37
CA GLY A 211 7.94 13.81 13.29
C GLY A 211 8.97 14.08 12.21
N THR A 212 9.92 13.16 12.14
CA THR A 212 10.98 13.17 11.14
C THR A 212 11.00 11.89 10.30
N THR A 213 11.55 12.01 9.10
CA THR A 213 11.90 10.91 8.21
C THR A 213 13.18 11.25 7.44
N THR A 214 13.65 10.36 6.56
CA THR A 214 14.82 10.58 5.71
C THR A 214 14.43 10.64 4.23
N SER A 215 14.94 11.65 3.52
CA SER A 215 14.86 11.72 2.07
C SER A 215 15.69 10.60 1.41
N GLU A 216 15.53 10.41 0.11
CA GLU A 216 16.35 9.49 -0.70
C GLU A 216 17.85 9.84 -0.63
N GLU A 217 18.18 11.12 -0.44
CA GLU A 217 19.55 11.62 -0.24
C GLU A 217 20.06 11.48 1.22
N GLY A 218 19.25 10.90 2.11
CA GLY A 218 19.58 10.74 3.53
C GLY A 218 19.42 12.00 4.39
N LYS A 219 18.85 13.08 3.86
CA LYS A 219 18.57 14.30 4.64
C LYS A 219 17.37 14.09 5.55
N THR A 220 17.40 14.68 6.75
CA THR A 220 16.24 14.66 7.65
C THR A 220 15.14 15.58 7.14
N LEU A 221 13.95 15.05 6.95
CA LEU A 221 12.73 15.78 6.59
C LEU A 221 11.79 15.83 7.78
N GLN A 222 11.07 16.95 7.92
CA GLN A 222 10.00 17.10 8.90
C GLN A 222 8.67 16.69 8.28
N TRP A 223 7.76 16.13 9.06
CA TRP A 223 6.41 15.85 8.60
C TRP A 223 5.38 16.09 9.70
N THR A 224 4.16 16.37 9.28
CA THR A 224 3.00 16.50 10.17
C THR A 224 1.89 15.58 9.69
N GLY A 225 1.08 15.08 10.61
CA GLY A 225 -0.08 14.24 10.33
C GLY A 225 -1.30 14.71 11.09
N VAL A 226 -2.46 14.64 10.45
CA VAL A 226 -3.77 14.81 11.10
C VAL A 226 -4.63 13.60 10.81
N HIS A 227 -5.58 13.29 11.69
CA HIS A 227 -6.54 12.23 11.39
C HIS A 227 -7.29 12.54 10.10
N ALA A 228 -7.36 11.54 9.23
CA ALA A 228 -8.14 11.64 8.01
C ALA A 228 -9.63 11.76 8.39
N PRO A 229 -10.38 12.73 7.83
CA PRO A 229 -11.78 12.92 8.18
C PRO A 229 -12.61 11.69 7.78
N SER A 230 -13.74 11.40 8.44
CA SER A 230 -14.58 10.23 8.09
C SER A 230 -15.09 10.28 6.64
N LEU A 231 -15.55 11.46 6.20
CA LEU A 231 -16.19 11.69 4.89
C LEU A 231 -17.46 10.85 4.64
N GLU A 232 -18.05 10.28 5.68
CA GLU A 232 -19.37 9.67 5.57
C GLU A 232 -20.44 10.76 5.39
N ARG A 233 -21.35 10.54 4.44
CA ARG A 233 -22.50 11.41 4.21
C ARG A 233 -23.70 10.84 4.95
N SER A 234 -24.41 11.69 5.69
CA SER A 234 -25.60 11.30 6.45
C SER A 234 -26.83 11.03 5.56
N ALA A 235 -26.80 11.52 4.32
CA ALA A 235 -27.85 11.32 3.33
C ALA A 235 -27.24 11.21 1.92
N PRO A 236 -27.93 10.55 0.97
CA PRO A 236 -27.53 10.57 -0.43
C PRO A 236 -27.47 12.00 -0.98
N PRO A 237 -26.46 12.35 -1.79
CA PRO A 237 -26.34 13.68 -2.35
C PRO A 237 -27.43 13.98 -3.37
N GLU A 238 -27.88 15.23 -3.40
CA GLU A 238 -28.67 15.76 -4.50
C GLU A 238 -27.75 16.24 -5.63
N TRP A 239 -27.98 15.71 -6.83
CA TRP A 239 -27.19 16.06 -8.01
C TRP A 239 -27.67 17.37 -8.63
N GLY A 240 -26.72 18.23 -9.00
CA GLY A 240 -26.96 19.42 -9.80
C GLY A 240 -27.02 19.12 -11.30
N GLU A 241 -26.82 20.17 -12.10
CA GLU A 241 -26.81 20.06 -13.57
C GLU A 241 -25.44 19.57 -14.09
N PRO A 242 -25.42 18.73 -15.14
CA PRO A 242 -24.17 18.31 -15.78
C PRO A 242 -23.48 19.48 -16.50
N MET A 243 -22.16 19.57 -16.36
CA MET A 243 -21.34 20.57 -17.00
C MET A 243 -20.17 19.95 -17.78
N LYS A 244 -19.83 20.55 -18.93
CA LYS A 244 -18.63 20.16 -19.69
C LYS A 244 -17.41 20.71 -18.99
N LEU A 245 -16.55 19.83 -18.49
CA LEU A 245 -15.27 20.22 -17.88
C LEU A 245 -14.20 20.51 -18.94
N PHE A 246 -14.31 19.88 -20.11
CA PHE A 246 -13.50 20.22 -21.29
C PHE A 246 -14.36 20.91 -22.35
N ASN A 247 -13.92 22.08 -22.82
CA ASN A 247 -14.68 22.91 -23.75
C ASN A 247 -14.58 22.46 -25.23
N GLY A 248 -13.71 21.50 -25.55
CA GLY A 248 -13.51 20.99 -26.91
C GLY A 248 -12.64 21.87 -27.81
N LYS A 249 -12.16 23.02 -27.34
CA LYS A 249 -11.49 24.06 -28.14
C LYS A 249 -10.07 24.35 -27.68
N ASP A 250 -9.84 24.47 -26.39
CA ASP A 250 -8.56 24.86 -25.78
C ASP A 250 -8.47 24.39 -24.32
N LEU A 251 -7.46 24.84 -23.60
CA LEU A 251 -7.21 24.47 -22.20
C LEU A 251 -7.88 25.42 -21.19
N THR A 252 -8.80 26.30 -21.60
CA THR A 252 -9.53 27.17 -20.67
C THR A 252 -10.25 26.32 -19.63
N GLY A 253 -10.11 26.66 -18.34
CA GLY A 253 -10.59 25.84 -17.23
C GLY A 253 -9.59 24.79 -16.74
N TRP A 254 -8.38 24.74 -17.33
CA TRP A 254 -7.31 23.80 -16.97
C TRP A 254 -5.97 24.52 -16.81
N LYS A 255 -5.18 24.02 -15.85
CA LYS A 255 -3.80 24.45 -15.58
C LYS A 255 -2.85 23.27 -15.78
N VAL A 256 -1.75 23.52 -16.48
CA VAL A 256 -0.61 22.58 -16.52
C VAL A 256 0.19 22.72 -15.23
N ARG A 257 0.48 21.61 -14.55
CA ARG A 257 1.08 21.59 -13.20
C ARG A 257 2.48 22.19 -13.18
N SER A 258 3.34 21.80 -14.13
CA SER A 258 4.65 22.42 -14.39
C SER A 258 4.66 23.03 -15.78
N THR A 259 5.02 24.31 -15.87
CA THR A 259 5.09 25.05 -17.14
C THR A 259 6.30 24.69 -17.99
N ASP A 260 7.29 23.96 -17.43
CA ASP A 260 8.53 23.62 -18.14
C ASP A 260 8.29 22.59 -19.26
N LYS A 261 7.19 21.83 -19.17
CA LYS A 261 6.81 20.80 -20.14
C LYS A 261 5.29 20.83 -20.31
N ASN A 262 4.82 21.13 -21.51
CA ASN A 262 3.40 21.06 -21.85
C ASN A 262 3.18 20.32 -23.19
N GLY A 263 2.73 19.08 -23.10
CA GLY A 263 2.32 18.25 -24.22
C GLY A 263 0.81 18.27 -24.51
N TRP A 264 0.03 19.04 -23.75
CA TRP A 264 -1.43 19.10 -23.88
C TRP A 264 -1.88 20.04 -24.97
N LYS A 265 -2.77 19.56 -25.83
CA LYS A 265 -3.39 20.34 -26.92
C LYS A 265 -4.85 19.94 -27.11
N ALA A 266 -5.69 20.91 -27.44
CA ALA A 266 -7.02 20.63 -27.96
C ALA A 266 -6.96 20.53 -29.49
N ILE A 267 -7.37 19.39 -30.04
CA ILE A 267 -7.33 19.11 -31.48
C ILE A 267 -8.70 18.53 -31.87
N LYS A 268 -9.48 19.30 -32.63
CA LYS A 268 -10.79 18.86 -33.18
C LYS A 268 -11.74 18.27 -32.12
N GLY A 269 -11.90 18.92 -30.97
CA GLY A 269 -12.77 18.42 -29.90
C GLY A 269 -12.14 17.37 -28.98
N VAL A 270 -10.87 17.04 -29.16
CA VAL A 270 -10.13 16.05 -28.35
C VAL A 270 -9.00 16.74 -27.60
N LEU A 271 -8.90 16.46 -26.31
CA LEU A 271 -7.77 16.86 -25.46
C LEU A 271 -6.68 15.80 -25.58
N VAL A 272 -5.56 16.12 -26.22
CA VAL A 272 -4.47 15.20 -26.54
C VAL A 272 -3.24 15.54 -25.69
N ASN A 273 -2.65 14.52 -25.07
CA ASN A 273 -1.35 14.60 -24.41
C ASN A 273 -0.27 13.90 -25.23
N THR A 274 0.87 14.58 -25.45
CA THR A 274 2.07 13.99 -26.05
C THR A 274 3.29 14.29 -25.19
N PRO A 275 3.87 13.29 -24.49
CA PRO A 275 5.10 13.48 -23.72
C PRO A 275 6.31 13.94 -24.57
N PRO A 276 7.29 14.65 -24.01
CA PRO A 276 7.36 15.07 -22.60
C PRO A 276 6.29 16.12 -22.27
N SER A 277 5.58 15.91 -21.16
CA SER A 277 4.47 16.74 -20.72
C SER A 277 4.44 16.80 -19.20
N SER A 278 3.52 17.57 -18.65
CA SER A 278 3.20 17.64 -17.23
C SER A 278 1.74 17.27 -17.02
N ASP A 279 1.34 17.16 -15.77
CA ASP A 279 -0.04 16.93 -15.35
C ASP A 279 -0.97 18.08 -15.76
N LEU A 280 -2.23 17.74 -16.04
CA LEU A 280 -3.28 18.72 -16.32
C LEU A 280 -4.33 18.72 -15.21
N ILE A 281 -4.60 19.87 -14.63
CA ILE A 281 -5.43 20.02 -13.43
C ILE A 281 -6.58 20.98 -13.75
N SER A 282 -7.82 20.60 -13.45
CA SER A 282 -8.95 21.53 -13.61
C SER A 282 -8.83 22.71 -12.64
N GLU A 283 -9.19 23.91 -13.07
CA GLU A 283 -9.19 25.09 -12.20
C GLU A 283 -10.28 25.03 -11.13
N GLN A 284 -11.39 24.36 -11.46
CA GLN A 284 -12.49 24.13 -10.52
C GLN A 284 -12.20 22.96 -9.59
N ALA A 285 -12.72 23.05 -8.37
CA ALA A 285 -12.65 22.02 -7.35
C ALA A 285 -14.06 21.54 -6.98
N PHE A 286 -14.17 20.25 -6.68
CA PHE A 286 -15.43 19.55 -6.44
C PHE A 286 -15.34 18.72 -5.16
N GLU A 287 -16.47 18.58 -4.45
CA GLU A 287 -16.62 17.64 -3.35
C GLU A 287 -17.11 16.30 -3.90
N ASP A 288 -18.42 16.07 -3.82
CA ASP A 288 -19.08 14.89 -4.34
C ASP A 288 -19.54 15.15 -5.79
N PHE A 289 -19.38 14.16 -6.67
CA PHE A 289 -19.72 14.34 -8.09
C PHE A 289 -19.95 13.02 -8.82
N LYS A 290 -20.61 13.13 -9.97
CA LYS A 290 -20.55 12.14 -11.06
C LYS A 290 -19.64 12.68 -12.15
N LEU A 291 -18.75 11.84 -12.68
CA LEU A 291 -17.82 12.17 -13.75
C LEU A 291 -17.98 11.15 -14.87
N HIS A 292 -18.33 11.64 -16.05
CA HIS A 292 -18.20 10.91 -17.30
C HIS A 292 -16.98 11.43 -18.05
N LEU A 293 -16.17 10.52 -18.60
CA LEU A 293 -15.13 10.88 -19.57
C LEU A 293 -14.89 9.73 -20.53
N GLU A 294 -14.52 10.09 -21.76
CA GLU A 294 -14.00 9.13 -22.73
C GLU A 294 -12.50 9.32 -22.90
N PHE A 295 -11.78 8.22 -22.99
CA PHE A 295 -10.32 8.22 -23.15
C PHE A 295 -9.87 7.23 -24.22
N ASN A 296 -8.71 7.51 -24.81
CA ASN A 296 -8.05 6.66 -25.78
C ASN A 296 -6.55 6.64 -25.46
N ILE A 297 -5.97 5.44 -25.40
CA ILE A 297 -4.59 5.22 -25.03
C ILE A 297 -3.91 4.31 -26.07
N PRO A 298 -2.71 4.66 -26.58
CA PRO A 298 -1.96 3.79 -27.48
C PRO A 298 -1.29 2.65 -26.71
N GLU A 299 -0.73 1.68 -27.45
CA GLU A 299 -0.04 0.54 -26.86
C GLU A 299 1.05 0.97 -25.88
N LYS A 300 1.15 0.25 -24.76
CA LYS A 300 2.16 0.47 -23.71
C LYS A 300 2.18 1.87 -23.08
N SER A 301 1.10 2.64 -23.20
CA SER A 301 0.97 3.93 -22.50
C SER A 301 0.28 3.79 -21.15
N ASN A 302 0.49 4.80 -20.32
CA ASN A 302 -0.04 4.91 -18.97
C ASN A 302 -0.44 6.38 -18.69
N SER A 303 -1.52 6.55 -17.94
CA SER A 303 -2.08 7.81 -17.45
C SER A 303 -3.01 7.49 -16.26
N GLY A 304 -3.72 8.47 -15.73
CA GLY A 304 -4.66 8.27 -14.65
C GLY A 304 -5.57 9.46 -14.52
N VAL A 305 -6.78 9.23 -14.01
CA VAL A 305 -7.70 10.30 -13.59
C VAL A 305 -7.77 10.34 -12.07
N TYR A 306 -7.28 11.43 -11.49
CA TYR A 306 -7.30 11.68 -10.07
C TYR A 306 -8.58 12.42 -9.68
N LEU A 307 -9.42 11.74 -8.91
CA LEU A 307 -10.62 12.28 -8.31
C LEU A 307 -10.24 13.19 -7.15
N ARG A 308 -10.75 14.43 -7.14
CA ARG A 308 -10.39 15.48 -6.18
C ARG A 308 -8.88 15.74 -6.09
N GLY A 309 -8.11 15.39 -7.13
CA GLY A 309 -6.66 15.47 -7.16
C GLY A 309 -5.94 14.48 -6.24
N ARG A 310 -6.63 13.44 -5.77
CA ARG A 310 -6.15 12.57 -4.68
C ARG A 310 -6.29 11.08 -4.95
N TYR A 311 -7.35 10.66 -5.64
CA TYR A 311 -7.63 9.25 -5.85
C TYR A 311 -7.54 8.89 -7.33
N GLU A 312 -6.46 8.22 -7.70
CA GLU A 312 -6.24 7.78 -9.08
C GLU A 312 -7.13 6.59 -9.44
N VAL A 313 -7.98 6.77 -10.44
CA VAL A 313 -8.53 5.66 -11.24
C VAL A 313 -7.59 5.44 -12.41
N GLN A 314 -6.95 4.28 -12.44
CA GLN A 314 -5.84 3.96 -13.33
C GLN A 314 -6.25 3.87 -14.80
N ILE A 315 -5.46 4.43 -15.71
CA ILE A 315 -5.60 4.31 -17.16
C ILE A 315 -4.32 3.73 -17.76
N GLU A 316 -4.37 2.51 -18.28
CA GLU A 316 -3.25 1.93 -19.02
C GLU A 316 -3.71 1.03 -20.16
N ASP A 317 -2.79 0.67 -21.05
CA ASP A 317 -2.99 -0.41 -22.00
C ASP A 317 -3.04 -1.77 -21.27
N GLY A 318 -4.25 -2.18 -20.89
CA GLY A 318 -4.51 -3.36 -20.07
C GLY A 318 -5.43 -4.41 -20.70
N TYR A 319 -5.64 -4.37 -22.01
CA TYR A 319 -6.57 -5.31 -22.67
C TYR A 319 -6.14 -6.77 -22.50
N GLY A 320 -7.06 -7.60 -22.00
CA GLY A 320 -6.82 -9.03 -21.78
C GLY A 320 -5.95 -9.37 -20.57
N LEU A 321 -5.59 -8.39 -19.75
CA LEU A 321 -4.92 -8.61 -18.46
C LEU A 321 -5.96 -8.88 -17.37
N GLU A 322 -5.54 -9.65 -16.35
CA GLU A 322 -6.35 -9.83 -15.13
C GLU A 322 -6.52 -8.49 -14.39
N PRO A 323 -7.69 -8.27 -13.75
CA PRO A 323 -7.92 -7.06 -12.98
C PRO A 323 -7.05 -7.04 -11.72
N GLU A 324 -6.32 -5.95 -11.51
CA GLU A 324 -5.56 -5.68 -10.28
C GLU A 324 -5.70 -4.21 -9.90
N SER A 325 -5.47 -3.87 -8.64
CA SER A 325 -5.65 -2.50 -8.13
C SER A 325 -4.74 -1.45 -8.76
N HIS A 326 -3.64 -1.84 -9.40
CA HIS A 326 -2.72 -0.94 -10.11
C HIS A 326 -2.88 -0.98 -11.63
N ARG A 327 -3.91 -1.69 -12.13
CA ARG A 327 -4.25 -1.88 -13.54
C ARG A 327 -5.48 -1.06 -13.91
N ILE A 328 -5.77 -0.97 -15.21
CA ILE A 328 -6.88 -0.16 -15.74
C ILE A 328 -8.19 -0.35 -14.94
N GLY A 329 -8.77 0.77 -14.51
CA GLY A 329 -10.01 0.81 -13.74
C GLY A 329 -9.87 0.58 -12.25
N GLY A 330 -8.69 0.17 -11.77
CA GLY A 330 -8.40 0.08 -10.34
C GLY A 330 -8.24 1.45 -9.69
N VAL A 331 -8.62 1.56 -8.42
CA VAL A 331 -8.18 2.70 -7.61
C VAL A 331 -6.76 2.38 -7.13
N TYR A 332 -5.79 3.14 -7.64
CA TYR A 332 -4.40 2.73 -7.68
C TYR A 332 -3.86 2.26 -6.32
N GLY A 333 -3.53 0.97 -6.20
CA GLY A 333 -2.99 0.37 -4.99
C GLY A 333 -3.98 0.09 -3.86
N PHE A 334 -5.28 0.34 -4.07
CA PHE A 334 -6.32 0.11 -3.07
C PHE A 334 -7.41 -0.84 -3.54
N LEU A 335 -8.12 -0.50 -4.61
CA LEU A 335 -9.35 -1.21 -5.00
C LEU A 335 -9.14 -1.93 -6.32
N THR A 336 -9.32 -3.25 -6.30
CA THR A 336 -9.23 -4.10 -7.48
C THR A 336 -10.58 -4.13 -8.21
N PRO A 337 -10.61 -3.88 -9.55
CA PRO A 337 -11.80 -4.07 -10.36
C PRO A 337 -12.34 -5.49 -10.27
N SER A 338 -13.66 -5.68 -10.28
CA SER A 338 -14.28 -7.01 -10.29
C SER A 338 -14.03 -7.76 -11.61
N THR A 339 -13.92 -7.03 -12.72
CA THR A 339 -13.59 -7.55 -14.04
C THR A 339 -12.87 -6.48 -14.85
N ASN A 340 -12.23 -6.88 -15.96
CA ASN A 340 -11.59 -5.98 -16.91
C ASN A 340 -12.33 -5.96 -18.27
N PRO A 341 -13.33 -5.07 -18.47
CA PRO A 341 -14.03 -4.89 -19.73
C PRO A 341 -13.32 -3.89 -20.67
N SER A 342 -12.00 -3.71 -20.53
CA SER A 342 -11.25 -2.82 -21.41
C SER A 342 -11.28 -3.28 -22.86
N LYS A 343 -11.02 -2.35 -23.76
CA LYS A 343 -10.85 -2.53 -25.19
C LYS A 343 -9.37 -2.45 -25.53
N LYS A 344 -9.01 -2.93 -26.73
CA LYS A 344 -7.64 -2.83 -27.25
C LYS A 344 -7.18 -1.38 -27.32
N ALA A 345 -5.86 -1.17 -27.17
CA ALA A 345 -5.22 0.12 -27.39
C ALA A 345 -5.68 0.78 -28.72
N GLY A 346 -5.77 2.11 -28.71
CA GLY A 346 -6.27 2.90 -29.83
C GLY A 346 -7.80 2.94 -29.97
N GLN A 347 -8.56 2.19 -29.16
CA GLN A 347 -10.02 2.29 -29.11
C GLN A 347 -10.47 3.25 -28.01
N TRP A 348 -11.55 3.98 -28.29
CA TRP A 348 -12.19 4.83 -27.28
C TRP A 348 -12.87 3.99 -26.21
N GLN A 349 -12.55 4.32 -24.96
CA GLN A 349 -13.12 3.76 -23.75
C GLN A 349 -13.87 4.84 -22.99
N SER A 350 -14.78 4.45 -22.11
CA SER A 350 -15.49 5.39 -21.24
C SER A 350 -15.35 4.99 -19.78
N TYR A 351 -15.21 6.01 -18.93
CA TYR A 351 -15.46 5.90 -17.50
C TYR A 351 -16.71 6.67 -17.13
N ASP A 352 -17.54 6.03 -16.31
CA ASP A 352 -18.59 6.67 -15.52
C ASP A 352 -18.25 6.43 -14.05
N ILE A 353 -17.93 7.50 -13.34
CA ILE A 353 -17.43 7.47 -11.96
C ILE A 353 -18.39 8.27 -11.09
N THR A 354 -18.82 7.71 -9.96
CA THR A 354 -19.53 8.44 -8.92
C THR A 354 -18.66 8.43 -7.66
N LEU A 355 -18.36 9.61 -7.12
CA LEU A 355 -17.65 9.78 -5.85
C LEU A 355 -18.53 10.54 -4.86
N VAL A 356 -18.79 9.91 -3.70
CA VAL A 356 -19.56 10.50 -2.59
C VAL A 356 -18.76 10.30 -1.31
N GLY A 357 -18.22 11.37 -0.74
CA GLY A 357 -17.23 11.26 0.34
C GLY A 357 -15.99 10.50 -0.13
N ARG A 358 -15.78 9.28 0.39
CA ARG A 358 -14.78 8.30 -0.10
C ARG A 358 -15.39 7.06 -0.76
N LYS A 359 -16.72 6.97 -0.89
CA LYS A 359 -17.34 5.85 -1.58
C LYS A 359 -17.30 6.11 -3.08
N VAL A 360 -16.71 5.17 -3.83
CA VAL A 360 -16.54 5.27 -5.27
C VAL A 360 -17.24 4.13 -5.99
N THR A 361 -17.92 4.49 -7.07
CA THR A 361 -18.41 3.56 -8.08
C THR A 361 -17.70 3.89 -9.39
N VAL A 362 -17.15 2.89 -10.07
CA VAL A 362 -16.47 3.02 -11.36
C VAL A 362 -17.09 2.03 -12.33
N ALA A 363 -17.58 2.52 -13.47
CA ALA A 363 -17.94 1.71 -14.61
C ALA A 363 -16.99 1.97 -15.77
N LEU A 364 -16.47 0.90 -16.38
CA LEU A 364 -15.62 0.94 -17.57
C LEU A 364 -16.42 0.38 -18.74
N ASN A 365 -16.55 1.16 -19.82
CA ASN A 365 -17.28 0.75 -21.02
C ASN A 365 -18.71 0.27 -20.74
N GLY A 366 -19.41 0.93 -19.81
CA GLY A 366 -20.79 0.62 -19.43
C GLY A 366 -20.95 -0.55 -18.45
N LYS A 367 -19.86 -1.17 -17.98
CA LYS A 367 -19.90 -2.23 -16.96
C LYS A 367 -19.33 -1.72 -15.64
N THR A 368 -20.12 -1.79 -14.57
CA THR A 368 -19.63 -1.49 -13.21
C THR A 368 -18.55 -2.48 -12.80
N ILE A 369 -17.37 -1.96 -12.47
CA ILE A 369 -16.19 -2.73 -12.07
C ILE A 369 -15.78 -2.50 -10.63
N ILE A 370 -16.13 -1.36 -10.05
CA ILE A 370 -16.04 -1.07 -8.61
C ILE A 370 -17.40 -0.50 -8.22
N ASP A 371 -18.05 -1.08 -7.21
CA ASP A 371 -19.41 -0.70 -6.81
C ASP A 371 -19.43 -0.22 -5.36
N ASN A 372 -19.66 1.08 -5.19
CA ASN A 372 -19.81 1.77 -3.90
C ASN A 372 -18.76 1.38 -2.82
N GLN A 373 -17.51 1.17 -3.23
CA GLN A 373 -16.43 0.77 -2.32
C GLN A 373 -15.75 1.99 -1.71
N GLU A 374 -15.22 1.83 -0.50
CA GLU A 374 -14.49 2.91 0.18
C GLU A 374 -13.04 2.97 -0.27
N ILE A 375 -12.60 4.15 -0.69
CA ILE A 375 -11.19 4.42 -0.92
C ILE A 375 -10.54 4.64 0.45
N PRO A 376 -9.52 3.85 0.86
CA PRO A 376 -8.94 4.00 2.19
C PRO A 376 -8.24 5.34 2.42
N GLY A 377 -7.53 5.86 1.41
CA GLY A 377 -6.83 7.13 1.50
C GLY A 377 -6.33 7.62 0.14
N ILE A 378 -5.53 8.67 0.14
CA ILE A 378 -4.95 9.22 -1.10
C ILE A 378 -4.04 8.20 -1.80
N THR A 379 -4.00 8.24 -3.13
CA THR A 379 -3.07 7.44 -3.95
C THR A 379 -1.76 8.20 -4.16
N GLY A 380 -0.69 7.49 -4.52
CA GLY A 380 0.55 8.14 -4.93
C GLY A 380 0.33 9.12 -6.08
N GLY A 381 1.07 10.22 -6.10
CA GLY A 381 0.90 11.30 -7.08
C GLY A 381 -0.18 12.33 -6.73
N ALA A 382 -0.91 12.16 -5.61
CA ALA A 382 -1.88 13.14 -5.13
C ALA A 382 -1.31 14.57 -5.03
N LEU A 383 -2.19 15.56 -5.15
CA LEU A 383 -1.81 16.98 -5.05
C LEU A 383 -1.63 17.44 -3.60
N ASN A 384 -2.39 16.87 -2.67
CA ASN A 384 -2.33 17.11 -1.23
C ASN A 384 -3.04 15.98 -0.47
N SER A 385 -2.81 15.88 0.84
CA SER A 385 -3.48 14.90 1.70
C SER A 385 -4.76 15.43 2.35
N ASN A 386 -5.21 16.65 2.06
CA ASN A 386 -6.36 17.25 2.76
C ASN A 386 -7.69 16.69 2.24
N GLU A 387 -8.01 15.43 2.54
CA GLU A 387 -9.17 14.72 2.01
C GLU A 387 -10.51 15.39 2.37
N GLY A 388 -10.53 16.21 3.42
CA GLY A 388 -11.69 16.99 3.86
C GLY A 388 -12.17 18.07 2.89
N THR A 389 -11.35 18.52 1.94
CA THR A 389 -11.63 19.71 1.12
C THR A 389 -11.95 19.39 -0.33
N ALA A 390 -12.82 20.18 -0.96
CA ALA A 390 -13.04 20.11 -2.41
C ALA A 390 -11.69 20.07 -3.18
N GLY A 391 -11.64 19.31 -4.27
CA GLY A 391 -10.41 19.14 -5.05
C GLY A 391 -10.68 19.06 -6.56
N PRO A 392 -9.66 19.30 -7.40
CA PRO A 392 -9.82 19.34 -8.84
C PRO A 392 -9.95 17.94 -9.46
N ILE A 393 -10.29 17.86 -10.74
CA ILE A 393 -9.96 16.70 -11.56
C ILE A 393 -8.52 16.87 -12.06
N PHE A 394 -7.70 15.85 -11.90
CA PHE A 394 -6.31 15.86 -12.32
C PHE A 394 -6.07 14.69 -13.29
N LEU A 395 -5.55 14.98 -14.49
CA LEU A 395 -5.16 14.02 -15.51
C LEU A 395 -3.63 13.88 -15.53
N GLN A 396 -3.14 12.66 -15.29
CA GLN A 396 -1.71 12.34 -15.29
C GLN A 396 -1.15 12.40 -16.71
N GLY A 397 -0.21 13.32 -16.94
CA GLY A 397 0.30 13.63 -18.29
C GLY A 397 1.77 13.32 -18.51
N ASP A 398 2.53 13.12 -17.45
CA ASP A 398 3.98 12.90 -17.51
C ASP A 398 4.39 11.44 -17.78
N HIS A 399 3.44 10.49 -17.73
CA HIS A 399 3.70 9.04 -17.91
C HIS A 399 3.60 8.55 -19.36
N GLY A 400 2.66 9.09 -20.15
CA GLY A 400 2.33 8.50 -21.44
C GLY A 400 1.42 9.34 -22.32
N LYS A 401 1.28 8.93 -23.58
CA LYS A 401 0.33 9.52 -24.51
C LYS A 401 -1.08 9.09 -24.12
N VAL A 402 -2.01 10.03 -24.14
CA VAL A 402 -3.42 9.75 -23.87
C VAL A 402 -4.25 10.83 -24.55
N SER A 403 -5.47 10.49 -24.95
CA SER A 403 -6.45 11.44 -25.47
C SER A 403 -7.74 11.33 -24.70
N TYR A 404 -8.38 12.46 -24.45
CA TYR A 404 -9.66 12.56 -23.76
C TYR A 404 -10.68 13.32 -24.59
N ARG A 405 -11.95 12.96 -24.45
CA ARG A 405 -13.09 13.75 -24.95
C ARG A 405 -14.29 13.54 -24.03
N ASN A 406 -15.34 14.33 -24.23
CA ASN A 406 -16.60 14.19 -23.49
C ASN A 406 -16.40 14.17 -21.96
N ILE A 407 -15.53 15.03 -21.43
CA ILE A 407 -15.35 15.17 -19.98
C ILE A 407 -16.50 15.99 -19.42
N VAL A 408 -17.46 15.32 -18.77
CA VAL A 408 -18.68 15.90 -18.22
C VAL A 408 -18.75 15.57 -16.73
N LEU A 409 -18.95 16.59 -15.89
CA LEU A 409 -19.05 16.45 -14.46
C LEU A 409 -20.42 16.94 -13.99
N THR A 410 -21.07 16.22 -13.08
CA THR A 410 -22.30 16.64 -12.40
C THR A 410 -21.98 16.77 -10.91
N PRO A 411 -21.83 18.00 -10.39
CA PRO A 411 -21.55 18.20 -8.97
C PRO A 411 -22.81 17.99 -8.15
N THR A 412 -22.68 17.94 -6.83
CA THR A 412 -23.85 18.11 -5.94
C THR A 412 -24.41 19.53 -6.04
N LYS A 413 -25.70 19.68 -5.73
CA LYS A 413 -26.29 21.00 -5.50
C LYS A 413 -25.58 21.67 -4.32
N LYS A 414 -25.39 22.99 -4.43
CA LYS A 414 -24.84 23.81 -3.35
C LYS A 414 -25.89 24.13 -2.30
#